data_AF-A0CZW9-F1
#
_entry.id   AF-A0CZW9-F1
#
_cell.length_a   1.000
_cell.length_b   1.000
_cell.length_c   1.000
_cell.angle_alpha   90.00
_cell.angle_beta   90.00
_cell.angle_gamma   90.00
#
_symmetry.space_group_name_H-M   'P 1'
#
loop_
_entity.id
_entity.type
_entity.pdbx_description
1 polymer ?
#
loop_
_entity_poly.entity_id
_entity_poly.type
_entity_poly.pdbx_seq_one_letter_code
_entity_poly.pdbx_strand_id
1 'polypeptide(L)'
;MKAYLRYEGISKLQYPQSPLQVESKQLFTLMPRRKTAQATFGKSLHNNKSPTNFDRQFVLEELRLTNASLQEVNKELQQLNESLQEQVQKLQESNKALQLQINQMTNQIDDLKINNRHLRSQDSSLHLHSKTFDQRLQDQNNHIGYLQLQLKKLNDQLEQKRTLESKPMKMQQQALREFDSICLEMKNYIVCKLCHQELKEPVTVIPCAHSYCRSCQKGYMGRCFICGPEEEIEATYANLLLIPMIELFKKICEIRELLK
;
A
#
# COMPACT_ATOMS: atom_id res chain seq x y z
N MET A 1 13.62 -10.31 2.72
CA MET A 1 13.09 -11.69 2.79
C MET A 1 12.42 -11.88 4.14
N LYS A 2 11.09 -11.76 4.22
CA LYS A 2 10.31 -12.07 5.42
C LYS A 2 9.36 -13.20 5.06
N ALA A 3 9.54 -14.35 5.70
CA ALA A 3 8.78 -15.57 5.46
C ALA A 3 7.36 -15.39 6.01
N TYR A 4 6.37 -15.50 5.12
CA TYR A 4 4.96 -15.67 5.51
C TYR A 4 4.71 -17.15 5.77
N LEU A 5 4.41 -17.50 7.02
CA LEU A 5 3.91 -18.80 7.40
C LEU A 5 2.46 -18.91 6.91
N ARG A 6 2.23 -19.75 5.88
CA ARG A 6 0.90 -20.20 5.46
C ARG A 6 0.33 -21.10 6.56
N TYR A 7 -0.76 -20.67 7.19
CA TYR A 7 -1.66 -21.57 7.90
C TYR A 7 -2.61 -22.19 6.87
N GLU A 8 -2.31 -23.42 6.45
CA GLU A 8 -3.25 -24.22 5.66
C GLU A 8 -4.37 -24.76 6.54
N GLY A 9 -5.59 -24.67 5.99
CA GLY A 9 -6.84 -24.90 6.70
C GLY A 9 -7.03 -26.36 7.11
N ILE A 10 -7.25 -26.56 8.40
CA ILE A 10 -7.90 -27.75 8.94
C ILE A 10 -9.40 -27.50 8.83
N SER A 11 -10.00 -27.93 7.72
CA SER A 11 -11.45 -27.92 7.53
C SER A 11 -11.92 -29.32 7.16
N LYS A 12 -12.50 -29.99 8.16
CA LYS A 12 -13.67 -30.92 8.11
C LYS A 12 -13.57 -31.92 9.27
N LEU A 13 -13.88 -31.47 10.47
CA LEU A 13 -14.42 -32.36 11.50
C LEU A 13 -15.94 -32.22 11.44
N GLN A 14 -16.52 -33.15 10.70
CA GLN A 14 -17.95 -33.37 10.60
C GLN A 14 -18.41 -33.97 11.93
N TYR A 15 -18.98 -33.13 12.81
CA TYR A 15 -19.60 -33.63 14.03
C TYR A 15 -20.82 -34.48 13.67
N PRO A 16 -20.97 -35.69 14.22
CA PRO A 16 -22.19 -36.45 14.05
C PRO A 16 -23.34 -35.70 14.75
N GLN A 17 -24.40 -35.42 13.99
CA GLN A 17 -25.67 -35.04 14.57
C GLN A 17 -26.24 -36.25 15.31
N SER A 18 -26.29 -36.18 16.64
CA SER A 18 -27.09 -37.11 17.44
C SER A 18 -28.47 -36.47 17.67
N PRO A 19 -29.56 -37.06 17.17
CA PRO A 19 -30.89 -36.71 17.61
C PRO A 19 -31.13 -37.46 18.93
N LEU A 20 -30.92 -36.81 20.06
CA LEU A 20 -31.52 -37.24 21.32
C LEU A 20 -33.00 -36.81 21.29
N GLN A 21 -33.80 -37.58 20.54
CA GLN A 21 -35.22 -37.68 20.78
C GLN A 21 -35.39 -38.28 22.17
N VAL A 22 -35.65 -37.43 23.15
CA VAL A 22 -36.19 -37.86 24.45
C VAL A 22 -37.65 -38.19 24.19
N GLU A 23 -37.91 -39.41 23.71
CA GLU A 23 -39.23 -40.01 23.76
C GLU A 23 -39.66 -40.08 25.22
N SER A 24 -40.78 -39.42 25.51
CA SER A 24 -41.53 -39.54 26.76
C SER A 24 -42.07 -40.96 26.90
N LYS A 25 -41.23 -41.89 27.39
CA LYS A 25 -41.73 -43.18 27.88
C LYS A 25 -42.54 -42.91 29.14
N GLN A 26 -43.86 -42.92 28.96
CA GLN A 26 -44.81 -43.09 30.05
C GLN A 26 -44.38 -44.31 30.86
N LEU A 27 -43.81 -44.09 32.05
CA LEU A 27 -43.56 -45.16 32.99
C LEU A 27 -44.93 -45.62 33.49
N PHE A 28 -45.44 -46.67 32.86
CA PHE A 28 -46.56 -47.45 33.37
C PHE A 28 -46.24 -47.86 34.81
N THR A 29 -47.07 -47.39 35.73
CA THR A 29 -47.15 -47.86 37.11
C THR A 29 -47.43 -49.36 37.12
N LEU A 30 -46.38 -50.17 37.27
CA LEU A 30 -46.51 -51.56 37.72
C LEU A 30 -46.81 -51.53 39.21
N MET A 31 -48.09 -51.32 39.54
CA MET A 31 -48.65 -51.66 40.85
C MET A 31 -48.35 -53.14 41.14
N PRO A 32 -47.80 -53.49 42.31
CA PRO A 32 -47.80 -54.87 42.75
C PRO A 32 -49.26 -55.31 42.89
N ARG A 33 -49.72 -56.21 42.01
CA ARG A 33 -50.95 -56.97 42.26
C ARG A 33 -50.82 -57.60 43.64
N ARG A 34 -51.65 -57.16 44.59
CA ARG A 34 -51.92 -57.91 45.82
C ARG A 34 -52.28 -59.33 45.41
N LYS A 35 -51.34 -60.26 45.53
CA LYS A 35 -51.67 -61.66 45.69
C LYS A 35 -52.36 -61.74 47.05
N THR A 36 -53.68 -61.71 47.04
CA THR A 36 -54.47 -62.19 48.17
C THR A 36 -54.06 -63.64 48.38
N ALA A 37 -53.17 -63.88 49.33
CA ALA A 37 -53.01 -65.20 49.91
C ALA A 37 -54.33 -65.48 50.65
N GLN A 38 -55.26 -66.14 49.97
CA GLN A 38 -56.30 -66.91 50.64
C GLN A 38 -55.58 -67.98 51.43
N ALA A 39 -55.37 -67.72 52.72
CA ALA A 39 -55.07 -68.76 53.68
C ALA A 39 -56.30 -69.66 53.76
N THR A 40 -56.23 -70.81 53.09
CA THR A 40 -57.12 -71.94 53.31
C THR A 40 -56.94 -72.40 54.75
N PHE A 41 -57.84 -71.99 55.63
CA PHE A 41 -58.03 -72.62 56.94
C PHE A 41 -58.61 -74.03 56.72
N GLY A 42 -57.72 -74.97 56.39
CA GLY A 42 -57.98 -76.39 56.46
C GLY A 42 -58.10 -76.80 57.93
N LYS A 43 -59.34 -76.97 58.38
CA LYS A 43 -59.67 -77.64 59.64
C LYS A 43 -59.13 -79.07 59.61
N SER A 44 -58.25 -79.42 60.55
CA SER A 44 -58.36 -80.67 61.29
C SER A 44 -57.36 -80.66 62.44
N LEU A 45 -57.87 -80.58 63.66
CA LEU A 45 -57.38 -81.32 64.82
C LEU A 45 -58.48 -81.21 65.88
N HIS A 46 -59.36 -82.20 65.87
CA HIS A 46 -60.06 -82.59 67.09
C HIS A 46 -59.00 -82.96 68.12
N ASN A 47 -58.87 -82.17 69.18
CA ASN A 47 -58.71 -82.72 70.51
C ASN A 47 -59.15 -81.72 71.58
N ASN A 48 -60.00 -82.24 72.46
CA ASN A 48 -60.55 -81.58 73.63
C ASN A 48 -59.43 -81.05 74.54
N LYS A 49 -59.42 -79.73 74.73
CA LYS A 49 -59.13 -79.02 75.99
C LYS A 49 -59.40 -77.53 75.72
N SER A 50 -60.36 -76.95 76.43
CA SER A 50 -60.52 -75.50 76.49
C SER A 50 -59.15 -74.91 76.85
N PRO A 51 -58.64 -73.91 76.11
CA PRO A 51 -57.38 -73.28 76.46
C PRO A 51 -57.51 -72.78 77.89
N THR A 52 -56.53 -73.10 78.72
CA THR A 52 -56.52 -72.53 80.06
C THR A 52 -56.39 -71.00 79.93
N ASN A 53 -56.90 -70.24 80.89
CA ASN A 53 -56.82 -68.76 80.90
C ASN A 53 -55.39 -68.27 80.56
N PHE A 54 -54.39 -69.04 80.98
CA PHE A 54 -52.96 -68.86 80.72
C PHE A 54 -52.57 -68.86 79.22
N ASP A 55 -53.09 -69.80 78.42
CA ASP A 55 -52.76 -69.91 76.99
C ASP A 55 -53.29 -68.72 76.18
N ARG A 56 -54.48 -68.22 76.55
CA ARG A 56 -55.04 -66.98 75.99
C ARG A 56 -54.23 -65.75 76.35
N GLN A 57 -53.72 -65.70 77.58
CA GLN A 57 -52.93 -64.59 78.10
C GLN A 57 -51.57 -64.49 77.40
N PHE A 58 -50.93 -65.63 77.14
CA PHE A 58 -49.68 -65.71 76.37
C PHE A 58 -49.85 -65.20 74.93
N VAL A 59 -50.87 -65.70 74.21
CA VAL A 59 -51.15 -65.26 72.83
C VAL A 59 -51.48 -63.77 72.78
N LEU A 60 -52.20 -63.22 73.76
CA LEU A 60 -52.49 -61.79 73.83
C LEU A 60 -51.24 -60.94 74.04
N GLU A 61 -50.28 -61.40 74.85
CA GLU A 61 -49.02 -60.69 75.06
C GLU A 61 -48.11 -60.75 73.83
N GLU A 62 -48.06 -61.88 73.13
CA GLU A 62 -47.33 -62.01 71.85
C GLU A 62 -47.94 -61.10 70.77
N LEU A 63 -49.26 -60.99 70.73
CA LEU A 63 -50.00 -60.08 69.85
C LEU A 63 -49.73 -58.61 70.22
N ARG A 64 -49.60 -58.31 71.52
CA ARG A 64 -49.24 -56.96 72.01
C ARG A 64 -47.82 -56.57 71.59
N LEU A 65 -46.85 -57.47 71.76
CA LEU A 65 -45.45 -57.23 71.39
C LEU A 65 -45.27 -57.08 69.88
N THR A 66 -45.90 -57.92 69.09
CA THR A 66 -45.89 -57.80 67.62
C THR A 66 -46.54 -56.51 67.14
N ASN A 67 -47.64 -56.07 67.78
CA ASN A 67 -48.28 -54.81 67.44
C ASN A 67 -47.42 -53.59 67.82
N ALA A 68 -46.70 -53.65 68.94
CA ALA A 68 -45.72 -52.63 69.32
C ALA A 68 -44.56 -52.55 68.31
N SER A 69 -44.04 -53.69 67.88
CA SER A 69 -43.00 -53.74 66.84
C SER A 69 -43.49 -53.20 65.49
N LEU A 70 -44.73 -53.49 65.10
CA LEU A 70 -45.36 -52.90 63.91
C LEU A 70 -45.51 -51.38 64.01
N GLN A 71 -45.84 -50.84 65.18
CA GLN A 71 -45.90 -49.40 65.39
C GLN A 71 -44.53 -48.73 65.24
N GLU A 72 -43.47 -49.37 65.73
CA GLU A 72 -42.10 -48.88 65.61
C GLU A 72 -41.65 -48.86 64.14
N VAL A 73 -41.87 -49.95 63.41
CA VAL A 73 -41.57 -50.03 61.97
C VAL A 73 -42.36 -48.98 61.16
N ASN A 74 -43.64 -48.75 61.50
CA ASN A 74 -44.43 -47.70 60.84
C ASN A 74 -43.87 -46.30 61.10
N LYS A 75 -43.36 -46.04 62.31
CA LYS A 75 -42.74 -44.76 62.65
C LYS A 75 -41.44 -44.54 61.86
N GLU A 76 -40.61 -45.57 61.73
CA GLU A 76 -39.40 -45.52 60.91
C GLU A 76 -39.73 -45.29 59.42
N LEU A 77 -40.73 -45.99 58.89
CA LEU A 77 -41.22 -45.79 57.53
C LEU A 77 -41.71 -44.36 57.29
N GLN A 78 -42.40 -43.77 58.28
CA GLN A 78 -42.88 -42.39 58.18
C GLN A 78 -41.72 -41.39 58.17
N GLN A 79 -40.74 -41.55 59.05
CA GLN A 79 -39.52 -40.72 59.07
C GLN A 79 -38.72 -40.85 57.78
N LEU A 80 -38.58 -42.08 57.26
CA LEU A 80 -37.90 -42.32 55.99
C LEU A 80 -38.61 -41.62 54.84
N ASN A 81 -39.95 -41.65 54.82
CA ASN A 81 -40.75 -41.01 53.78
C ASN A 81 -40.63 -39.48 53.82
N GLU A 82 -40.62 -38.88 55.01
CA GLU A 82 -40.38 -37.44 55.19
C GLU A 82 -38.97 -37.04 54.69
N SER A 83 -37.94 -37.81 55.03
CA SER A 83 -36.57 -37.60 54.54
C SER A 83 -36.46 -37.72 53.02
N LEU A 84 -37.15 -38.69 52.41
CA LEU A 84 -37.22 -38.85 50.96
C LEU A 84 -37.91 -37.66 50.29
N GLN A 85 -39.01 -37.16 50.85
CA GLN A 85 -39.70 -35.98 50.34
C GLN A 85 -38.80 -34.74 50.36
N GLU A 86 -38.04 -34.53 51.44
CA GLU A 86 -37.10 -33.41 51.54
C GLU A 86 -35.98 -33.52 50.48
N GLN A 87 -35.43 -34.72 50.26
CA GLN A 87 -34.43 -34.95 49.22
C GLN A 87 -34.99 -34.69 47.80
N VAL A 88 -36.22 -35.14 47.53
CA VAL A 88 -36.90 -34.87 46.25
C VAL A 88 -37.09 -33.36 46.05
N GLN A 89 -37.48 -32.63 47.08
CA GLN A 89 -37.63 -31.18 46.99
C GLN A 89 -36.31 -30.48 46.68
N LYS A 90 -35.22 -30.84 47.37
CA LYS A 90 -33.87 -30.30 47.09
C LYS A 90 -33.42 -30.57 45.66
N LEU A 91 -33.69 -31.78 45.15
CA LEU A 91 -33.38 -32.13 43.76
C LEU A 91 -34.23 -31.33 42.76
N GLN A 92 -35.50 -31.08 43.06
CA GLN A 92 -36.37 -30.25 42.22
C GLN A 92 -35.89 -28.80 42.16
N GLU A 93 -35.48 -28.23 43.30
CA GLU A 93 -34.92 -26.87 43.36
C GLU A 93 -33.59 -26.76 42.60
N SER A 94 -32.70 -27.74 42.77
CA SER A 94 -31.43 -27.81 42.04
C SER A 94 -31.66 -27.91 40.52
N ASN A 95 -32.59 -28.76 40.07
CA ASN A 95 -32.94 -28.87 38.66
C ASN A 95 -33.46 -27.55 38.09
N LYS A 96 -34.31 -26.81 38.81
CA LYS A 96 -34.78 -25.49 38.39
C LYS A 96 -33.62 -24.50 38.23
N ALA A 97 -32.68 -24.50 39.17
CA ALA A 97 -31.51 -23.63 39.11
C ALA A 97 -30.61 -23.95 37.90
N LEU A 98 -30.34 -25.24 37.66
CA LEU A 98 -29.58 -25.69 36.48
C LEU A 98 -30.27 -25.32 35.18
N GLN A 99 -31.60 -25.45 35.11
CA GLN A 99 -32.39 -25.09 33.93
C GLN A 99 -32.32 -23.59 33.64
N LEU A 100 -32.35 -22.76 34.68
CA LEU A 100 -32.16 -21.31 34.55
C LEU A 100 -30.75 -20.98 34.04
N GLN A 101 -29.72 -21.66 34.54
CA GLN A 101 -28.34 -21.47 34.09
C GLN A 101 -28.15 -21.90 32.63
N ILE A 102 -28.76 -23.01 32.21
CA ILE A 102 -28.76 -23.44 30.81
C ILE A 102 -29.36 -22.34 29.93
N ASN A 103 -30.53 -21.81 30.29
CA ASN A 103 -31.18 -20.75 29.52
C ASN A 103 -30.30 -19.49 29.42
N GLN A 104 -29.62 -19.10 30.50
CA GLN A 104 -28.68 -17.98 30.49
C GLN A 104 -27.51 -18.22 29.53
N MET A 105 -26.90 -19.41 29.57
CA MET A 105 -25.81 -19.77 28.65
C MET A 105 -26.30 -19.83 27.20
N THR A 106 -27.51 -20.31 26.95
CA THR A 106 -28.11 -20.32 25.60
C THR A 106 -28.22 -18.90 25.03
N ASN A 107 -28.72 -17.95 25.82
CA ASN A 107 -28.83 -16.55 25.40
C ASN A 107 -27.44 -15.95 25.10
N GLN A 108 -26.45 -16.20 25.97
CA GLN A 108 -25.08 -15.74 25.75
C GLN A 108 -24.47 -16.30 24.44
N ILE A 109 -24.72 -17.57 24.15
CA ILE A 109 -24.27 -18.20 22.90
C ILE A 109 -24.90 -17.50 21.68
N ASP A 110 -26.18 -17.17 21.75
CA ASP A 110 -26.87 -16.52 20.64
C ASP A 110 -26.40 -15.08 20.42
N ASP A 111 -26.13 -14.34 21.48
CA ASP A 111 -25.49 -13.01 21.40
C ASP A 111 -24.09 -13.10 20.74
N LEU A 112 -23.28 -14.06 21.17
CA LEU A 112 -21.95 -14.30 20.60
C LEU A 112 -22.02 -14.71 19.12
N LYS A 113 -23.04 -15.46 18.71
CA LYS A 113 -23.29 -15.79 17.30
C LYS A 113 -23.66 -14.57 16.47
N ILE A 114 -24.48 -13.66 17.01
CA ILE A 114 -24.84 -12.40 16.35
C ILE A 114 -23.59 -11.55 16.17
N ASN A 115 -22.79 -11.37 17.23
CA ASN A 115 -21.55 -10.59 17.18
C ASN A 115 -20.55 -11.18 16.18
N ASN A 116 -20.39 -12.50 16.14
CA ASN A 116 -19.53 -13.15 15.15
C ASN A 116 -19.99 -12.92 13.71
N ARG A 117 -21.31 -12.95 13.45
CA ARG A 117 -21.85 -12.63 12.13
C ARG A 117 -21.53 -11.19 11.75
N HIS A 118 -21.66 -10.24 12.67
CA HIS A 118 -21.32 -8.85 12.45
C HIS A 118 -19.83 -8.67 12.13
N LEU A 119 -18.94 -9.24 12.94
CA LEU A 119 -17.49 -9.16 12.72
C LEU A 119 -17.08 -9.75 11.37
N ARG A 120 -17.67 -10.88 10.96
CA ARG A 120 -17.42 -11.47 9.63
C ARG A 120 -17.88 -10.57 8.49
N SER A 121 -19.01 -9.88 8.64
CA SER A 121 -19.49 -8.92 7.65
C SER A 121 -18.58 -7.70 7.55
N GLN A 122 -18.06 -7.22 8.68
CA GLN A 122 -17.11 -6.11 8.73
C GLN A 122 -15.77 -6.50 8.09
N ASP A 123 -15.25 -7.68 8.39
CA ASP A 123 -14.02 -8.22 7.79
C ASP A 123 -14.15 -8.34 6.26
N SER A 124 -15.29 -8.83 5.78
CA SER A 124 -15.58 -8.91 4.34
C SER A 124 -15.60 -7.52 3.69
N SER A 125 -16.20 -6.53 4.35
CA SER A 125 -16.22 -5.14 3.88
C SER A 125 -14.82 -4.53 3.84
N LEU A 126 -14.01 -4.74 4.89
CA LEU A 126 -12.63 -4.27 4.96
C LEU A 126 -11.76 -4.91 3.87
N HIS A 127 -11.95 -6.20 3.61
CA HIS A 127 -11.25 -6.91 2.55
C HIS A 127 -11.56 -6.34 1.17
N LEU A 128 -12.83 -6.06 0.89
CA LEU A 128 -13.24 -5.40 -0.36
C LEU A 128 -12.63 -4.00 -0.50
N HIS A 129 -12.58 -3.25 0.61
CA HIS A 129 -12.00 -1.92 0.62
C HIS A 129 -10.49 -1.96 0.35
N SER A 130 -9.76 -2.86 1.00
CA SER A 130 -8.33 -3.11 0.76
C SER A 130 -8.07 -3.43 -0.71
N LYS A 131 -8.84 -4.35 -1.30
CA LYS A 131 -8.71 -4.73 -2.71
C LYS A 131 -8.93 -3.54 -3.65
N THR A 132 -9.89 -2.68 -3.31
CA THR A 132 -10.19 -1.46 -4.07
C THR A 132 -9.03 -0.46 -4.00
N PHE A 133 -8.41 -0.30 -2.83
CA PHE A 133 -7.23 0.53 -2.66
C PHE A 133 -6.04 0.01 -3.44
N ASP A 134 -5.78 -1.30 -3.39
CA ASP A 134 -4.69 -1.93 -4.15
C ASP A 134 -4.85 -1.70 -5.65
N GLN A 135 -6.07 -1.85 -6.18
CA GLN A 135 -6.37 -1.56 -7.58
C GLN A 135 -6.09 -0.10 -7.94
N ARG A 136 -6.53 0.86 -7.10
CA ARG A 136 -6.28 2.29 -7.33
C ARG A 136 -4.79 2.62 -7.32
N LEU A 137 -4.02 2.03 -6.42
CA LEU A 137 -2.57 2.21 -6.37
C LEU A 137 -1.90 1.66 -7.63
N GLN A 138 -2.34 0.49 -8.12
CA GLN A 138 -1.84 -0.08 -9.35
C GLN A 138 -2.14 0.84 -10.56
N ASP A 139 -3.36 1.36 -10.66
CA ASP A 139 -3.77 2.26 -11.73
C ASP A 139 -2.96 3.58 -11.70
N GLN A 140 -2.73 4.14 -10.51
CA GLN A 140 -1.89 5.32 -10.32
C GLN A 140 -0.43 5.06 -10.73
N ASN A 141 0.14 3.92 -10.36
CA ASN A 141 1.50 3.55 -10.76
C ASN A 141 1.63 3.42 -12.28
N ASN A 142 0.63 2.82 -12.94
CA ASN A 142 0.59 2.75 -14.40
C ASN A 142 0.54 4.14 -15.04
N HIS A 143 -0.26 5.05 -14.48
CA HIS A 143 -0.36 6.43 -14.95
C HIS A 143 0.95 7.21 -14.78
N ILE A 144 1.63 7.06 -13.63
CA ILE A 144 2.94 7.66 -13.38
C ILE A 144 3.96 7.15 -14.41
N GLY A 145 3.98 5.84 -14.69
CA GLY A 145 4.87 5.27 -15.72
C GLY A 145 4.62 5.86 -17.11
N TYR A 146 3.36 6.09 -17.48
CA TYR A 146 3.02 6.76 -18.73
C TYR A 146 3.52 8.21 -18.80
N LEU A 147 3.32 8.99 -17.74
CA LEU A 147 3.79 10.38 -17.67
C LEU A 147 5.32 10.47 -17.72
N GLN A 148 6.03 9.56 -17.06
CA GLN A 148 7.49 9.47 -17.14
C GLN A 148 7.99 9.24 -18.58
N LEU A 149 7.30 8.38 -19.34
CA LEU A 149 7.64 8.14 -20.74
C LEU A 149 7.40 9.38 -21.62
N GLN A 150 6.31 10.12 -21.37
CA GLN A 150 6.04 11.37 -22.07
C GLN A 150 7.10 12.44 -21.76
N LEU A 151 7.48 12.61 -20.49
CA LEU A 151 8.52 13.55 -20.08
C LEU A 151 9.86 13.24 -20.75
N LYS A 152 10.23 11.95 -20.83
CA LYS A 152 11.45 11.54 -21.53
C LYS A 152 11.44 11.96 -23.00
N LYS A 153 10.35 11.68 -23.72
CA LYS A 153 10.20 12.09 -25.13
C LYS A 153 10.32 13.60 -25.32
N LEU A 154 9.69 14.37 -24.44
CA LEU A 154 9.73 15.84 -24.52
C LEU A 154 11.15 16.37 -24.23
N ASN A 155 11.86 15.75 -23.29
CA ASN A 155 13.23 16.12 -22.97
C ASN A 155 14.18 15.81 -24.14
N ASP A 156 14.05 14.64 -24.76
CA ASP A 156 14.82 14.26 -25.94
C ASP A 156 14.58 15.25 -27.11
N GLN A 157 13.33 15.69 -27.30
CA GLN A 157 12.97 16.71 -28.29
C GLN A 157 13.61 18.08 -27.98
N LEU A 158 13.63 18.48 -26.70
CA LEU A 158 14.27 19.73 -26.28
C LEU A 158 15.78 19.70 -26.51
N GLU A 159 16.43 18.57 -26.22
CA GLU A 159 17.86 18.40 -26.46
C GLU A 159 18.18 18.43 -27.96
N GLN A 160 17.38 17.76 -28.79
CA GLN A 160 17.49 17.84 -30.23
C GLN A 160 17.33 19.28 -30.73
N LYS A 161 16.35 20.03 -30.21
CA LYS A 161 16.16 21.44 -30.59
C LYS A 161 17.35 22.32 -30.19
N ARG A 162 17.89 22.17 -28.97
CA ARG A 162 19.08 22.90 -28.51
C ARG A 162 20.30 22.62 -29.37
N THR A 163 20.50 21.38 -29.79
CA THR A 163 21.63 21.02 -30.66
C THR A 163 21.47 21.59 -32.07
N LEU A 164 20.25 21.63 -32.60
CA LEU A 164 19.97 22.26 -33.90
C LEU A 164 20.13 23.78 -33.85
N GLU A 165 19.68 24.45 -32.78
CA GLU A 165 19.78 25.90 -32.63
C GLU A 165 21.19 26.40 -32.30
N SER A 166 22.01 25.59 -31.60
CA SER A 166 23.38 25.99 -31.24
C SER A 166 24.38 25.89 -32.40
N LYS A 167 24.12 25.04 -33.40
CA LYS A 167 24.99 24.92 -34.60
C LYS A 167 25.09 26.20 -35.43
N PRO A 168 23.99 26.86 -35.86
CA PRO A 168 24.06 28.08 -36.66
C PRO A 168 24.69 29.22 -35.86
N MET A 169 24.41 29.35 -34.56
CA MET A 169 25.02 30.38 -33.73
C MET A 169 26.55 30.23 -33.64
N LYS A 170 27.06 29.01 -33.47
CA LYS A 170 28.51 28.75 -33.45
C LYS A 170 29.17 29.03 -34.80
N MET A 171 28.53 28.64 -35.91
CA MET A 171 29.02 28.93 -37.25
C MET A 171 29.01 30.43 -37.57
N GLN A 172 27.91 31.13 -37.26
CA GLN A 172 27.81 32.57 -37.45
C GLN A 172 28.86 33.31 -36.62
N GLN A 173 29.06 32.92 -35.37
CA GLN A 173 30.10 33.50 -34.51
C GLN A 173 31.52 33.21 -35.03
N GLN A 174 31.75 32.03 -35.60
CA GLN A 174 33.02 31.72 -36.26
C GLN A 174 33.24 32.59 -37.50
N ALA A 175 32.24 32.71 -38.38
CA ALA A 175 32.32 33.54 -39.57
C ALA A 175 32.60 35.01 -39.23
N LEU A 176 31.94 35.55 -38.19
CA LEU A 176 32.20 36.91 -37.71
C LEU A 176 33.66 37.10 -37.25
N ARG A 177 34.24 36.12 -36.54
CA ARG A 177 35.66 36.17 -36.14
C ARG A 177 36.60 36.16 -37.35
N GLU A 178 36.30 35.36 -38.36
CA GLU A 178 37.08 35.32 -39.60
C GLU A 178 36.99 36.66 -40.36
N PHE A 179 35.79 37.24 -40.45
CA PHE A 179 35.59 38.58 -41.02
C PHE A 179 36.36 39.67 -40.26
N ASP A 180 36.37 39.64 -38.92
CA ASP A 180 37.13 40.58 -38.11
C ASP A 180 38.63 40.48 -38.37
N SER A 181 39.17 39.25 -38.52
CA SER A 181 40.57 39.03 -38.88
C SER A 181 40.90 39.65 -40.24
N ILE A 182 40.09 39.34 -41.26
CA ILE A 182 40.28 39.87 -42.62
C ILE A 182 40.19 41.40 -42.63
N CYS A 183 39.21 41.98 -41.93
CA CYS A 183 39.06 43.43 -41.85
C CYS A 183 40.28 44.09 -41.19
N LEU A 184 40.84 43.48 -40.14
CA LEU A 184 42.02 44.00 -39.46
C LEU A 184 43.25 43.96 -40.38
N GLU A 185 43.45 42.84 -41.09
CA GLU A 185 44.55 42.67 -42.04
C GLU A 185 44.44 43.65 -43.21
N MET A 186 43.29 43.73 -43.86
CA MET A 186 43.06 44.63 -44.99
C MET A 186 43.25 46.10 -44.61
N LYS A 187 42.78 46.52 -43.43
CA LYS A 187 42.91 47.89 -42.93
C LYS A 187 44.36 48.37 -42.94
N ASN A 188 45.32 47.48 -42.68
CA ASN A 188 46.73 47.84 -42.68
C ASN A 188 47.27 48.24 -44.06
N TYR A 189 46.65 47.80 -45.15
CA TYR A 189 47.09 48.08 -46.53
C TYR A 189 46.44 49.34 -47.13
N ILE A 190 45.29 49.76 -46.61
CA ILE A 190 44.49 50.86 -47.16
C ILE A 190 44.60 52.17 -46.36
N VAL A 191 45.35 52.16 -45.25
CA VAL A 191 45.59 53.33 -44.41
C VAL A 191 46.92 53.97 -44.78
N CYS A 192 46.91 55.29 -44.98
CA CYS A 192 48.12 56.06 -45.21
C CYS A 192 49.03 55.98 -43.98
N LYS A 193 50.28 55.61 -44.19
CA LYS A 193 51.24 55.40 -43.11
C LYS A 193 51.78 56.69 -42.50
N LEU A 194 51.51 57.84 -43.12
CA LEU A 194 51.89 59.15 -42.60
C LEU A 194 50.76 59.82 -41.81
N CYS A 195 49.53 59.89 -42.35
CA CYS A 195 48.42 60.56 -41.67
C CYS A 195 47.50 59.61 -40.88
N HIS A 196 47.71 58.29 -41.00
CA HIS A 196 46.92 57.23 -40.36
C HIS A 196 45.41 57.25 -40.68
N GLN A 197 45.03 58.00 -41.72
CA GLN A 197 43.69 57.99 -42.28
C GLN A 197 43.65 57.08 -43.51
N GLU A 198 42.44 56.72 -43.94
CA GLU A 198 42.21 56.06 -45.22
C GLU A 198 42.89 56.81 -46.36
N LEU A 199 43.51 56.06 -47.27
CA LEU A 199 44.20 56.61 -48.43
C LEU A 199 43.23 57.41 -49.32
N LYS A 200 43.53 58.69 -49.53
CA LYS A 200 42.82 59.57 -50.47
C LYS A 200 43.73 59.87 -51.64
N GLU A 201 43.30 59.50 -52.85
CA GLU A 201 44.14 59.55 -54.06
C GLU A 201 45.50 58.88 -53.81
N PRO A 202 45.54 57.56 -53.60
CA PRO A 202 46.75 56.86 -53.20
C PRO A 202 47.90 57.04 -54.20
N VAL A 203 49.09 57.30 -53.67
CA VAL A 203 50.36 57.37 -54.39
C VAL A 203 51.26 56.29 -53.82
N THR A 204 51.81 55.43 -54.67
CA THR A 204 52.71 54.34 -54.28
C THR A 204 54.15 54.66 -54.69
N VAL A 205 55.08 54.38 -53.80
CA VAL A 205 56.53 54.62 -53.95
C VAL A 205 57.23 53.38 -54.48
N ILE A 206 58.14 53.54 -55.46
CA ILE A 206 58.99 52.47 -56.00
C ILE A 206 60.43 52.65 -55.51
N PRO A 207 61.14 51.58 -55.11
CA PRO A 207 60.76 50.16 -55.23
C PRO A 207 59.98 49.57 -54.03
N CYS A 208 59.93 50.27 -52.89
CA CYS A 208 59.42 49.72 -51.64
C CYS A 208 57.90 49.46 -51.54
N ALA A 209 57.10 49.87 -52.53
CA ALA A 209 55.64 49.70 -52.59
C ALA A 209 54.81 50.34 -51.45
N HIS A 210 55.40 51.23 -50.65
CA HIS A 210 54.65 51.96 -49.62
C HIS A 210 53.71 53.00 -50.23
N SER A 211 52.51 53.11 -49.68
CA SER A 211 51.44 53.95 -50.23
C SER A 211 51.02 55.07 -49.27
N TYR A 212 50.78 56.26 -49.82
CA TYR A 212 50.42 57.48 -49.10
C TYR A 212 49.27 58.21 -49.80
N CYS A 213 48.59 59.12 -49.11
CA CYS A 213 47.66 60.03 -49.81
C CYS A 213 48.44 60.99 -50.70
N ARG A 214 47.87 61.43 -51.83
CA ARG A 214 48.49 62.46 -52.68
C ARG A 214 48.80 63.76 -51.94
N SER A 215 47.97 64.13 -50.95
CA SER A 215 48.20 65.29 -50.09
C SER A 215 49.31 65.09 -49.06
N CYS A 216 49.74 63.85 -48.84
CA CYS A 216 50.74 63.46 -47.83
C CYS A 216 52.15 63.38 -48.43
N GLN A 217 52.53 64.39 -49.23
CA GLN A 217 53.80 64.42 -49.97
C GLN A 217 55.04 64.26 -49.10
N LYS A 218 54.99 64.76 -47.85
CA LYS A 218 56.07 64.56 -46.86
C LYS A 218 56.42 63.09 -46.63
N GLY A 219 55.52 62.16 -46.97
CA GLY A 219 55.73 60.73 -46.84
C GLY A 219 56.63 60.13 -47.93
N TYR A 220 56.83 60.83 -49.04
CA TYR A 220 57.48 60.28 -50.24
C TYR A 220 58.24 61.31 -51.09
N MET A 221 58.44 62.55 -50.61
CA MET A 221 59.30 63.51 -51.29
C MET A 221 60.77 63.22 -50.99
N GLY A 222 61.50 62.74 -51.99
CA GLY A 222 62.92 62.39 -51.92
C GLY A 222 63.20 61.01 -51.31
N ARG A 223 62.53 60.66 -50.20
CA ARG A 223 62.67 59.36 -49.54
C ARG A 223 61.35 58.85 -48.98
N CYS A 224 61.24 57.54 -48.82
CA CYS A 224 60.07 56.90 -48.23
C CYS A 224 60.09 57.09 -46.71
N PHE A 225 58.99 57.56 -46.12
CA PHE A 225 58.89 57.76 -44.67
C PHE A 225 59.08 56.47 -43.87
N ILE A 226 58.66 55.32 -44.40
CA ILE A 226 58.79 54.03 -43.72
C ILE A 226 60.19 53.44 -43.89
N CYS A 227 60.74 53.42 -45.11
CA CYS A 227 62.04 52.81 -45.37
C CYS A 227 63.21 53.66 -44.84
N GLY A 228 62.97 54.95 -44.60
CA GLY A 228 64.01 55.85 -44.14
C GLY A 228 65.02 56.19 -45.24
N PRO A 229 66.27 56.51 -44.89
CA PRO A 229 67.27 57.01 -45.83
C PRO A 229 67.97 55.92 -46.67
N GLU A 230 67.76 54.64 -46.37
CA GLU A 230 68.50 53.54 -47.00
C GLU A 230 67.99 53.16 -48.40
N GLU A 231 66.82 53.66 -48.79
CA GLU A 231 66.16 53.30 -50.05
C GLU A 231 65.77 54.58 -50.80
N GLU A 232 66.45 54.85 -51.91
CA GLU A 232 66.13 56.00 -52.77
C GLU A 232 64.84 55.74 -53.55
N ILE A 233 64.03 56.79 -53.69
CA ILE A 233 62.79 56.70 -54.47
C ILE A 233 63.14 56.80 -55.96
N GLU A 234 62.87 55.73 -56.70
CA GLU A 234 63.03 55.72 -58.16
C GLU A 234 61.88 56.46 -58.84
N ALA A 235 60.66 56.21 -58.38
CA ALA A 235 59.46 56.78 -58.95
C ALA A 235 58.30 56.78 -57.95
N THR A 236 57.30 57.61 -58.24
CA THR A 236 55.99 57.55 -57.58
C THR A 236 54.90 57.52 -58.64
N TYR A 237 53.84 56.74 -58.40
CA TYR A 237 52.70 56.67 -59.31
C TYR A 237 51.39 56.77 -58.55
N ALA A 238 50.38 57.37 -59.20
CA ALA A 238 49.01 57.34 -58.70
C ALA A 238 48.47 55.92 -58.82
N ASN A 239 48.14 55.30 -57.69
CA ASN A 239 47.70 53.92 -57.64
C ASN A 239 46.17 53.83 -57.72
N LEU A 240 45.66 53.89 -58.94
CA LEU A 240 44.21 53.88 -59.20
C LEU A 240 43.53 52.56 -58.78
N LEU A 241 44.28 51.47 -58.57
CA LEU A 241 43.76 50.18 -58.11
C LEU A 241 43.39 50.19 -56.62
N LEU A 242 44.07 51.00 -55.81
CA LEU A 242 43.77 51.09 -54.37
C LEU A 242 42.43 51.76 -54.09
N ILE A 243 41.93 52.62 -54.98
CA ILE A 243 40.63 53.30 -54.83
C ILE A 243 39.46 52.29 -54.77
N PRO A 244 39.24 51.41 -55.77
CA PRO A 244 38.17 50.42 -55.69
C PRO A 244 38.40 49.38 -54.58
N MET A 245 39.65 49.10 -54.19
CA MET A 245 39.94 48.23 -53.05
C MET A 245 39.49 48.84 -51.71
N ILE A 246 39.68 50.14 -51.53
CA ILE A 246 39.19 50.89 -50.35
C ILE A 246 37.67 50.88 -50.29
N GLU A 247 37.00 51.10 -51.42
CA GLU A 247 35.53 51.03 -51.51
C GLU A 247 34.99 49.63 -51.21
N LEU A 248 35.65 48.60 -51.75
CA LEU A 248 35.31 47.20 -51.45
C LEU A 248 35.47 46.90 -49.96
N PHE A 249 36.57 47.36 -49.35
CA PHE A 249 36.80 47.21 -47.91
C PHE A 249 35.68 47.84 -47.08
N LYS A 250 35.21 49.05 -47.44
CA LYS A 250 34.08 49.70 -46.75
C LYS A 250 32.81 48.84 -46.81
N LYS A 251 32.47 48.33 -48.00
CA LYS A 251 31.32 47.44 -48.18
C LYS A 251 31.45 46.16 -47.34
N ILE A 252 32.65 45.59 -47.25
CA ILE A 252 32.92 44.41 -46.40
C ILE A 252 32.67 44.76 -44.91
N CYS A 253 33.16 45.91 -44.44
CA CYS A 253 32.89 46.35 -43.07
C CYS A 253 31.40 46.62 -42.80
N GLU A 254 30.65 47.16 -43.76
CA GLU A 254 29.20 47.35 -43.65
C GLU A 254 28.46 46.00 -43.55
N ILE A 255 28.80 45.05 -44.42
CA ILE A 255 28.26 43.67 -44.37
C ILE A 255 28.52 43.04 -43.01
N ARG A 256 29.73 43.23 -42.45
CA ARG A 256 30.07 42.73 -41.12
C ARG A 256 29.15 43.31 -40.03
N GLU A 257 28.88 44.62 -40.03
CA GLU A 257 27.99 45.23 -39.03
C GLU A 257 26.55 44.72 -39.16
N LEU A 258 26.09 44.38 -40.36
CA LEU A 258 24.78 43.77 -40.57
C LEU A 258 24.69 42.31 -40.07
N LEU A 259 25.81 41.62 -39.92
CA LEU A 259 25.88 40.22 -39.47
C LEU A 259 26.00 40.05 -37.95
N LYS A 260 26.23 41.14 -37.20
CA LYS A 260 26.27 41.18 -35.74
C LYS A 260 24.86 41.23 -35.14
#